data_AF-A0AAV2D355-F1
#
_entry.id   AF-A0AAV2D355-F1
#
_cell.length_a   1.000
_cell.length_b   1.000
_cell.length_c   1.000
_cell.angle_alpha   90.00
_cell.angle_beta   90.00
_cell.angle_gamma   90.00
#
_symmetry.space_group_name_H-M   'P 1'
#
loop_
_entity.id
_entity.type
_entity.pdbx_description
1 polymer ?
#
loop_
_entity_poly.entity_id
_entity_poly.type
_entity_poly.pdbx_seq_one_letter_code
_entity_poly.pdbx_strand_id
1 'polypeptide(L)'
;MMNVLEADADHYAALGLPSEEEGLKLSEKEIHRAYKRKAFELHPDKNPGDEEANRKFQKLQSSYEVLKDDKRRKLYDDRLRVKILKRRQQQQQERRRRASSRAGHVAAAAAAEVEVDDESIERLAREYVQRKKQDMDGGKKKKTTVDEEGQRRLQEIRELIIKQKIAAAAR
;
A
#
# COMPACT_ATOMS: atom_id res chain seq x y z
N MET A 1 28.32 -14.47 8.96
CA MET A 1 27.63 -13.15 9.04
C MET A 1 26.57 -13.12 7.95
N MET A 2 25.29 -13.04 8.28
CA MET A 2 24.24 -12.80 7.29
C MET A 2 24.26 -11.32 6.95
N ASN A 3 24.65 -10.96 5.72
CA ASN A 3 24.69 -9.57 5.29
C ASN A 3 23.27 -8.97 5.31
N VAL A 4 23.06 -8.05 6.25
CA VAL A 4 21.85 -7.24 6.44
C VAL A 4 21.69 -6.18 5.33
N LEU A 5 22.64 -6.09 4.40
CA LEU A 5 22.85 -4.93 3.52
C LEU A 5 21.97 -4.83 2.27
N GLU A 6 21.10 -5.78 1.94
CA GLU A 6 20.30 -5.68 0.70
C GLU A 6 18.79 -5.80 0.92
N ALA A 7 18.26 -5.21 1.99
CA ALA A 7 16.79 -5.14 2.17
C ALA A 7 16.07 -4.34 1.07
N ASP A 8 16.78 -3.44 0.38
CA ASP A 8 16.24 -2.56 -0.67
C ASP A 8 16.75 -2.87 -2.08
N ALA A 9 17.63 -3.86 -2.25
CA ALA A 9 18.13 -4.22 -3.57
C ALA A 9 17.04 -4.95 -4.36
N ASP A 10 16.90 -4.58 -5.63
CA ASP A 10 16.01 -5.31 -6.54
C ASP A 10 16.70 -6.60 -7.02
N HIS A 11 16.40 -7.70 -6.34
CA HIS A 11 17.01 -8.99 -6.63
C HIS A 11 16.60 -9.53 -8.00
N TYR A 12 15.39 -9.24 -8.47
CA TYR A 12 14.97 -9.67 -9.81
C TYR A 12 15.72 -8.87 -10.89
N ALA A 13 15.83 -7.55 -10.71
CA ALA A 13 16.61 -6.70 -11.63
C ALA A 13 18.09 -7.10 -11.70
N ALA A 14 18.70 -7.53 -10.59
CA ALA A 14 20.09 -7.98 -10.56
C ALA A 14 20.35 -9.19 -11.48
N LEU A 15 19.34 -10.04 -11.68
CA LEU A 15 19.37 -11.18 -12.61
C LEU A 15 18.97 -10.78 -14.05
N GLY A 16 18.64 -9.52 -14.29
CA GLY A 16 18.09 -9.04 -15.57
C GLY A 16 16.67 -9.54 -15.82
N LEU A 17 15.90 -9.78 -14.76
CA LEU A 17 14.51 -10.20 -14.82
C LEU A 17 13.58 -9.00 -14.58
N PRO A 18 12.34 -9.05 -15.11
CA PRO A 18 11.35 -8.03 -14.82
C PRO A 18 11.09 -7.98 -13.31
N SER A 19 10.96 -6.76 -12.80
CA SER A 19 10.81 -6.48 -11.37
C SER A 19 9.35 -6.19 -11.02
N GLU A 20 9.06 -5.98 -9.74
CA GLU A 20 7.70 -5.67 -9.26
C GLU A 20 6.68 -6.81 -9.52
N GLU A 21 5.49 -6.49 -10.04
CA GLU A 21 4.38 -7.44 -10.20
C GLU A 21 4.71 -8.61 -11.14
N GLU A 22 5.58 -8.40 -12.13
CA GLU A 22 6.01 -9.42 -13.08
C GLU A 22 7.04 -10.37 -12.46
N GLY A 23 7.99 -9.84 -11.68
CA GLY A 23 9.00 -10.64 -10.99
C GLY A 23 8.39 -11.67 -10.02
N LEU A 24 7.28 -11.30 -9.37
CA LEU A 24 6.54 -12.16 -8.45
C LEU A 24 5.92 -13.40 -9.12
N LYS A 25 5.80 -13.43 -10.45
CA LYS A 25 5.21 -14.54 -11.20
C LYS A 25 6.25 -15.55 -11.71
N LEU A 26 7.54 -15.23 -11.59
CA LEU A 26 8.62 -16.05 -12.14
C LEU A 26 8.78 -17.37 -11.36
N SER A 27 9.01 -18.45 -12.09
CA SER A 27 9.35 -19.74 -11.49
C SER A 27 10.82 -19.80 -11.07
N GLU A 28 11.15 -20.69 -10.14
CA GLU A 28 12.55 -20.96 -9.76
C GLU A 28 13.41 -21.37 -10.97
N LYS A 29 12.83 -22.10 -11.94
CA LYS A 29 13.53 -22.51 -13.16
C LYS A 29 13.94 -21.30 -14.00
N GLU A 30 13.07 -20.30 -14.13
CA GLU A 30 13.36 -19.07 -14.88
C GLU A 30 14.42 -18.24 -14.17
N ILE A 31 14.32 -18.11 -12.84
CA ILE A 31 15.31 -17.42 -12.00
C ILE A 31 16.68 -18.09 -12.14
N HIS A 32 16.73 -19.41 -12.01
CA HIS A 32 17.96 -20.18 -12.14
C HIS A 32 18.59 -20.05 -13.53
N ARG A 33 17.76 -20.08 -14.58
CA ARG A 33 18.22 -19.90 -15.98
C ARG A 33 18.81 -18.51 -16.20
N ALA A 34 18.15 -17.48 -15.69
CA ALA A 34 18.63 -16.11 -15.79
C ALA A 34 19.96 -15.92 -15.04
N TYR A 35 20.07 -16.46 -13.83
CA TYR A 35 21.32 -16.46 -13.06
C TYR A 35 22.47 -17.09 -13.85
N LYS A 36 22.28 -18.30 -14.39
CA LYS A 36 23.33 -18.99 -15.16
C LYS A 36 23.83 -18.18 -16.36
N ARG A 37 22.90 -17.58 -17.11
CA ARG A 37 23.23 -16.72 -18.26
C ARG A 37 24.05 -15.50 -17.82
N LYS A 38 23.57 -14.78 -16.82
CA LYS A 38 24.25 -13.59 -16.27
C LYS A 38 25.61 -13.92 -15.64
N ALA A 39 25.72 -15.06 -14.95
CA ALA A 39 26.95 -15.51 -14.32
C ALA A 39 28.03 -15.83 -15.37
N PHE A 40 27.63 -16.41 -16.50
CA PHE A 40 28.53 -16.64 -17.63
C PHE A 40 29.01 -15.33 -18.27
N GLU A 41 28.12 -14.35 -18.44
CA GLU A 41 28.46 -13.02 -18.98
C GLU A 41 29.44 -12.26 -18.08
N LEU A 42 29.27 -12.35 -16.76
CA LEU A 42 30.01 -11.57 -15.76
C LEU A 42 31.18 -12.34 -15.12
N HIS A 43 31.50 -13.55 -15.58
CA HIS A 43 32.51 -14.40 -14.96
C HIS A 43 33.91 -13.74 -15.00
N PRO A 44 34.72 -13.79 -13.91
CA PRO A 44 36.06 -13.19 -13.90
C PRO A 44 37.00 -13.79 -14.94
N ASP A 45 36.91 -15.10 -15.24
CA ASP A 45 37.73 -15.73 -16.30
C ASP A 45 37.47 -15.13 -17.69
N LYS A 46 36.24 -14.67 -17.96
CA LYS A 46 35.87 -14.04 -19.24
C LYS A 46 36.12 -12.54 -19.26
N ASN A 47 36.12 -11.92 -18.08
CA ASN A 47 36.32 -10.49 -17.89
C ASN A 47 37.51 -10.24 -16.94
N PRO A 48 38.73 -10.70 -17.30
CA PRO A 48 39.88 -10.55 -16.42
C PRO A 48 40.23 -9.07 -16.25
N GLY A 49 40.37 -8.64 -14.99
CA GLY A 49 40.68 -7.24 -14.66
C GLY A 49 39.50 -6.26 -14.75
N ASP A 50 38.30 -6.72 -15.08
CA ASP A 50 37.10 -5.87 -15.06
C ASP A 50 36.47 -5.83 -13.66
N GLU A 51 36.79 -4.77 -12.91
CA GLU A 51 36.25 -4.55 -11.58
C GLU A 51 34.73 -4.35 -11.56
N GLU A 52 34.15 -3.81 -12.63
CA GLU A 52 32.71 -3.58 -12.73
C GLU A 52 31.98 -4.92 -12.95
N ALA A 53 32.50 -5.78 -13.83
CA ALA A 53 32.00 -7.14 -14.00
C ALA A 53 32.07 -7.93 -12.69
N ASN A 54 33.17 -7.83 -11.95
CA ASN A 54 33.33 -8.48 -10.64
C ASN A 54 32.30 -7.97 -9.62
N ARG A 55 32.11 -6.64 -9.52
CA ARG A 55 31.08 -6.05 -8.64
C ARG A 55 29.67 -6.51 -9.01
N LYS A 56 29.34 -6.52 -10.31
CA LYS A 56 28.04 -7.02 -10.80
C LYS A 56 27.87 -8.52 -10.53
N PHE A 57 28.94 -9.31 -10.64
CA PHE A 57 28.93 -10.74 -10.35
C PHE A 57 28.66 -11.01 -8.85
N GLN A 58 29.31 -10.27 -7.95
CA GLN A 58 29.06 -10.37 -6.51
C GLN A 58 27.61 -10.00 -6.15
N LYS A 59 27.07 -8.95 -6.78
CA LYS A 59 25.66 -8.57 -6.61
C LYS A 59 24.71 -9.64 -7.15
N LEU A 60 25.03 -10.21 -8.32
CA LEU A 60 24.28 -11.31 -8.93
C LEU A 60 24.23 -12.53 -8.02
N GLN A 61 25.37 -12.92 -7.43
CA GLN A 61 25.45 -14.02 -6.46
C GLN A 61 24.58 -13.74 -5.24
N SER A 62 24.73 -12.56 -4.62
CA SER A 62 23.98 -12.18 -3.43
C SER A 62 22.47 -12.17 -3.67
N SER A 63 22.03 -11.64 -4.82
CA SER A 63 20.62 -11.64 -5.21
C SER A 63 20.08 -13.05 -5.49
N TYR A 64 20.86 -13.89 -6.16
CA TYR A 64 20.46 -15.27 -6.42
C TYR A 64 20.37 -16.10 -5.13
N GLU A 65 21.23 -15.88 -4.15
CA GLU A 65 21.12 -16.53 -2.83
C GLU A 65 19.82 -16.22 -2.10
N VAL A 66 19.31 -14.98 -2.26
CA VAL A 66 18.00 -14.60 -1.69
C VAL A 66 16.87 -15.27 -2.46
N LEU A 67 16.91 -15.25 -3.80
CA LEU A 67 15.84 -15.77 -4.65
C LEU A 67 15.80 -17.30 -4.74
N LYS A 68 16.92 -17.98 -4.48
CA LYS A 68 17.01 -19.45 -4.48
C LYS A 68 16.44 -20.08 -3.20
N ASP A 69 16.48 -19.37 -2.08
CA ASP A 69 15.93 -19.86 -0.81
C ASP A 69 14.46 -19.48 -0.72
N ASP A 70 13.57 -20.48 -0.70
CA ASP A 70 12.12 -20.27 -0.67
C ASP A 70 11.64 -19.36 0.47
N LYS A 71 12.25 -19.48 1.65
CA LYS A 71 11.87 -18.68 2.82
C LYS A 71 12.32 -17.23 2.64
N ARG A 72 13.57 -17.02 2.20
CA ARG A 72 14.12 -15.66 1.96
C ARG A 72 13.39 -14.98 0.81
N ARG A 73 13.13 -15.73 -0.27
CA ARG A 73 12.35 -15.28 -1.42
C ARG A 73 10.94 -14.87 -1.02
N LYS A 74 10.23 -15.70 -0.24
CA LYS A 74 8.88 -15.37 0.22
C LYS A 74 8.84 -14.08 1.02
N LEU A 75 9.79 -13.88 1.95
CA LEU A 75 9.90 -12.65 2.74
C LEU A 75 10.17 -11.42 1.86
N TYR A 76 11.05 -11.56 0.87
CA TYR A 76 11.32 -10.51 -0.11
C TYR A 76 10.09 -10.18 -0.94
N ASP A 77 9.42 -11.20 -1.49
CA ASP A 77 8.21 -11.07 -2.29
C ASP A 77 7.06 -10.41 -1.51
N ASP A 78 6.88 -10.76 -0.23
CA ASP A 78 5.88 -10.13 0.64
C ASP A 78 6.18 -8.64 0.89
N ARG A 79 7.45 -8.29 1.12
CA ARG A 79 7.86 -6.87 1.23
C ARG A 79 7.61 -6.12 -0.08
N LEU A 80 7.93 -6.74 -1.22
CA LEU A 80 7.72 -6.16 -2.53
C LEU A 80 6.24 -5.91 -2.81
N ARG A 81 5.34 -6.85 -2.46
CA ARG A 81 3.89 -6.68 -2.54
C ARG A 81 3.40 -5.48 -1.73
N VAL A 82 3.86 -5.33 -0.49
CA VAL A 82 3.49 -4.18 0.36
C VAL A 82 3.97 -2.86 -0.27
N LYS A 83 5.18 -2.83 -0.84
CA LYS A 83 5.74 -1.66 -1.52
C LYS A 83 4.91 -1.27 -2.75
N ILE A 84 4.52 -2.25 -3.56
CA ILE A 84 3.65 -2.05 -4.75
C ILE A 84 2.29 -1.48 -4.33
N LEU A 85 1.66 -2.07 -3.30
CA LEU A 85 0.35 -1.62 -2.80
C LEU A 85 0.41 -0.18 -2.27
N LYS A 86 1.43 0.17 -1.47
CA LYS A 86 1.64 1.53 -0.97
C LYS A 86 1.82 2.53 -2.11
N ARG A 87 2.63 2.19 -3.13
CA ARG A 87 2.84 3.05 -4.30
C ARG A 87 1.53 3.25 -5.08
N ARG A 88 0.75 2.20 -5.31
CA ARG A 88 -0.58 2.30 -5.98
C ARG A 88 -1.54 3.19 -5.19
N GLN A 89 -1.57 3.06 -3.86
CA GLN A 89 -2.40 3.91 -3.01
C GLN A 89 -1.97 5.38 -3.08
N GLN A 90 -0.66 5.66 -3.01
CA GLN A 90 -0.12 7.02 -3.12
C GLN A 90 -0.45 7.64 -4.47
N GLN A 91 -0.25 6.90 -5.57
CA GLN A 91 -0.62 7.36 -6.91
C GLN A 91 -2.12 7.64 -7.02
N GLN A 92 -2.97 6.83 -6.40
CA GLN A 92 -4.42 7.10 -6.36
C GLN A 92 -4.74 8.37 -5.57
N GLN A 93 -4.11 8.57 -4.41
CA GLN A 93 -4.29 9.80 -3.61
C GLN A 93 -3.80 11.04 -4.35
N GLU A 94 -2.64 10.98 -4.99
CA GLU A 94 -2.11 12.08 -5.80
C GLU A 94 -2.98 12.36 -7.02
N ARG A 95 -3.47 11.34 -7.71
CA ARG A 95 -4.43 11.51 -8.81
C ARG A 95 -5.71 12.17 -8.32
N ARG A 96 -6.21 11.81 -7.13
CA ARG A 96 -7.36 12.47 -6.50
C ARG A 96 -7.05 13.93 -6.14
N ARG A 97 -5.88 14.20 -5.55
CA ARG A 97 -5.43 15.57 -5.25
C ARG A 97 -5.30 16.41 -6.52
N ARG A 98 -4.65 15.88 -7.57
CA ARG A 98 -4.49 16.54 -8.87
C ARG A 98 -5.82 16.75 -9.60
N ALA A 99 -6.74 15.79 -9.52
CA ALA A 99 -8.09 15.94 -10.06
C ALA A 99 -8.86 17.03 -9.29
N SER A 100 -8.73 17.09 -7.96
CA SER A 100 -9.33 18.15 -7.14
C SER A 100 -8.71 19.53 -7.40
N SER A 101 -7.41 19.61 -7.72
CA SER A 101 -6.74 20.88 -8.03
C SER A 101 -6.95 21.34 -9.48
N ARG A 102 -7.16 20.41 -10.43
CA ARG A 102 -7.51 20.72 -11.84
C ARG A 102 -8.99 21.08 -12.00
N ALA A 103 -9.87 20.44 -11.22
CA ALA A 103 -11.21 20.95 -10.98
C ALA A 103 -11.16 22.24 -10.13
N GLY A 104 -10.10 22.49 -9.39
CA GLY A 104 -9.95 23.63 -8.48
C GLY A 104 -9.85 25.02 -9.14
N HIS A 105 -9.66 25.15 -10.46
CA HIS A 105 -9.78 26.46 -11.12
C HIS A 105 -11.19 26.76 -11.66
N VAL A 106 -12.09 25.76 -11.74
CA VAL A 106 -13.46 25.97 -12.25
C VAL A 106 -14.54 25.56 -11.22
N ALA A 107 -14.21 24.68 -10.29
CA ALA A 107 -15.10 24.18 -9.23
C ALA A 107 -14.74 24.71 -7.82
N ALA A 108 -13.52 25.20 -7.55
CA ALA A 108 -13.23 25.79 -6.23
C ALA A 108 -13.95 27.13 -6.00
N ALA A 109 -14.34 27.83 -7.07
CA ALA A 109 -15.21 29.00 -6.98
C ALA A 109 -16.68 28.63 -6.67
N ALA A 110 -17.09 27.37 -6.88
CA ALA A 110 -18.46 26.90 -6.67
C ALA A 110 -18.62 25.97 -5.45
N ALA A 111 -17.52 25.43 -4.90
CA ALA A 111 -17.51 24.54 -3.74
C ALA A 111 -17.17 25.25 -2.42
N ALA A 112 -17.02 26.57 -2.44
CA ALA A 112 -17.08 27.37 -1.22
C ALA A 112 -18.55 27.44 -0.76
N GLU A 113 -19.07 26.35 -0.18
CA GLU A 113 -20.02 26.43 0.91
C GLU A 113 -20.21 25.06 1.61
N VAL A 114 -19.98 25.11 2.93
CA VAL A 114 -20.11 24.06 3.95
C VAL A 114 -18.94 23.08 4.08
N GLU A 115 -17.81 23.62 4.56
CA GLU A 115 -16.87 22.83 5.37
C GLU A 115 -17.53 22.49 6.70
N VAL A 116 -17.77 21.20 6.94
CA VAL A 116 -17.94 20.69 8.30
C VAL A 116 -16.54 20.28 8.75
N ASP A 117 -15.91 21.14 9.54
CA ASP A 117 -14.59 20.86 10.11
C ASP A 117 -14.64 19.68 11.10
N ASP A 118 -13.52 18.99 11.25
CA ASP A 118 -13.38 17.83 12.16
C ASP A 118 -13.73 18.20 13.62
N GLU A 119 -13.59 19.48 13.98
CA GLU A 119 -13.90 20.05 15.30
C GLU A 119 -15.42 20.10 15.56
N SER A 120 -16.21 20.37 14.53
CA SER A 120 -17.67 20.37 14.53
C SER A 120 -18.24 18.95 14.63
N ILE A 121 -17.57 17.98 14.01
CA ILE A 121 -17.91 16.55 14.13
C ILE A 121 -17.60 16.05 15.55
N GLU A 122 -16.44 16.41 16.11
CA GLU A 122 -16.12 16.09 17.51
C GLU A 122 -17.06 16.77 18.50
N ARG A 123 -17.45 18.04 18.25
CA ARG A 123 -18.40 18.77 19.09
C ARG A 123 -19.77 18.08 19.11
N LEU A 124 -20.29 17.69 17.94
CA LEU A 124 -21.56 16.96 17.81
C LEU A 124 -21.49 15.57 18.46
N ALA A 125 -20.37 14.85 18.30
CA ALA A 125 -20.16 13.55 18.94
C ALA A 125 -20.10 13.67 20.48
N ARG A 126 -19.42 14.70 21.00
CA ARG A 126 -19.35 14.99 22.44
C ARG A 126 -20.71 15.39 23.00
N GLU A 127 -21.46 16.22 22.28
CA GLU A 127 -22.81 16.66 22.67
C GLU A 127 -23.80 15.48 22.67
N TYR A 128 -23.75 14.60 21.66
CA TYR A 128 -24.58 13.40 21.62
C TYR A 128 -24.30 12.46 22.80
N VAL A 129 -23.01 12.25 23.14
CA VAL A 129 -22.59 11.43 24.28
C VAL A 129 -22.97 12.09 25.62
N GLN A 130 -22.84 13.41 25.76
CA GLN A 130 -23.25 14.15 26.96
C GLN A 130 -24.75 14.10 27.18
N ARG A 131 -25.56 14.26 26.12
CA ARG A 131 -27.02 14.19 26.17
C ARG A 131 -27.50 12.79 26.58
N LYS A 132 -26.91 11.74 25.99
CA LYS A 132 -27.14 10.34 26.40
C LYS A 132 -26.73 10.05 27.84
N LYS A 133 -25.71 10.73 28.38
CA LYS A 133 -25.25 10.57 29.77
C LYS A 133 -26.22 11.19 30.78
N GLN A 134 -26.91 12.26 30.40
CA GLN A 134 -28.01 12.86 31.18
C GLN A 134 -29.26 11.97 31.19
N ASP A 135 -29.52 11.26 30.09
CA ASP A 135 -30.62 10.28 30.01
C ASP A 135 -30.31 8.96 30.76
N MET A 136 -29.05 8.70 31.13
CA MET A 136 -28.59 7.47 31.78
C MET A 136 -28.46 7.56 33.32
N ASP A 137 -28.70 8.72 33.93
CA ASP A 137 -28.74 8.87 35.40
C ASP A 137 -30.10 8.46 36.01
N GLY A 138 -31.06 8.10 35.16
CA GLY A 138 -32.37 7.56 35.53
C GLY A 138 -32.48 6.04 35.40
N GLY A 139 -31.87 5.28 36.31
CA GLY A 139 -32.39 3.95 36.70
C GLY A 139 -31.82 2.69 36.01
N LYS A 140 -31.01 1.96 36.78
CA LYS A 140 -30.89 0.48 36.90
C LYS A 140 -30.88 -0.39 35.62
N LYS A 141 -29.67 -0.85 35.28
CA LYS A 141 -29.23 -2.16 34.74
C LYS A 141 -30.28 -2.99 33.95
N LYS A 142 -30.06 -3.18 32.65
CA LYS A 142 -30.27 -4.45 31.93
C LYS A 142 -29.42 -4.52 30.65
N LYS A 143 -28.69 -5.63 30.55
CA LYS A 143 -27.80 -6.05 29.46
C LYS A 143 -28.69 -6.70 28.39
N THR A 144 -28.66 -6.23 27.13
CA THR A 144 -28.84 -6.96 25.85
C THR A 144 -29.38 -6.06 24.69
N THR A 145 -28.93 -6.38 23.47
CA THR A 145 -29.53 -6.11 22.12
C THR A 145 -29.53 -4.71 21.50
N VAL A 146 -29.21 -3.62 22.21
CA VAL A 146 -29.37 -2.25 21.63
C VAL A 146 -28.17 -1.76 20.79
N ASP A 147 -27.01 -2.43 20.85
CA ASP A 147 -25.80 -1.95 20.14
C ASP A 147 -25.74 -2.37 18.66
N GLU A 148 -26.33 -3.51 18.28
CA GLU A 148 -26.26 -3.99 16.90
C GLU A 148 -27.18 -3.20 15.95
N GLU A 149 -28.37 -2.84 16.42
CA GLU A 149 -29.31 -2.06 15.61
C GLU A 149 -28.82 -0.62 15.41
N GLY A 150 -28.16 -0.05 16.43
CA GLY A 150 -27.48 1.25 16.32
C GLY A 150 -26.31 1.21 15.35
N GLN A 151 -25.51 0.14 15.37
CA GLN A 151 -24.41 -0.06 14.43
C GLN A 151 -24.94 -0.24 12.99
N ARG A 152 -26.04 -0.98 12.80
CA ARG A 152 -26.70 -1.13 11.49
C ARG A 152 -27.21 0.21 10.95
N ARG A 153 -27.86 1.03 11.78
CA ARG A 153 -28.35 2.36 11.38
C ARG A 153 -27.21 3.32 11.02
N LEU A 154 -26.10 3.29 11.77
CA LEU A 154 -24.91 4.07 11.44
C LEU A 154 -24.27 3.61 10.12
N GLN A 155 -24.27 2.31 9.87
CA GLN A 155 -23.75 1.75 8.63
C GLN A 155 -24.65 2.13 7.43
N GLU A 156 -25.97 2.09 7.57
CA GLU A 156 -26.92 2.55 6.56
C GLU A 156 -26.78 4.05 6.25
N ILE A 157 -26.64 4.90 7.27
CA ILE A 157 -26.43 6.35 7.08
C ILE A 157 -25.12 6.59 6.33
N ARG A 158 -24.05 5.87 6.68
CA ARG A 158 -22.76 5.98 6.00
C ARG A 158 -22.87 5.56 4.52
N GLU A 159 -23.59 4.48 4.23
CA GLU A 159 -23.82 4.02 2.85
C GLU A 159 -24.67 4.99 2.03
N LEU A 160 -25.69 5.61 2.63
CA LEU A 160 -26.53 6.64 2.00
C LEU A 160 -25.71 7.88 1.62
N ILE A 161 -24.83 8.34 2.51
CA ILE A 161 -23.94 9.48 2.25
C ILE A 161 -22.98 9.17 1.10
N ILE A 162 -22.44 7.94 1.06
CA ILE A 162 -21.55 7.51 -0.04
C ILE A 162 -22.31 7.48 -1.37
N LYS A 163 -23.54 6.93 -1.40
CA LYS A 163 -24.38 6.90 -2.61
C LYS A 163 -24.73 8.30 -3.11
N GLN A 164 -25.09 9.23 -2.24
CA GLN A 164 -25.36 10.62 -2.64
C GLN A 164 -24.12 11.31 -3.18
N LYS A 165 -22.94 11.10 -2.57
CA LYS A 165 -21.67 11.65 -3.07
C LYS A 165 -21.29 11.12 -4.45
N ILE A 166 -21.53 9.83 -4.72
CA ILE A 166 -21.30 9.24 -6.05
C ILE A 166 -22.28 9.79 -7.08
N ALA A 167 -23.57 9.91 -6.72
CA ALA A 167 -24.59 10.47 -7.60
C ALA A 167 -24.36 11.96 -7.95
N ALA A 168 -23.89 12.76 -6.99
CA ALA A 168 -23.53 14.15 -7.21
C ALA A 168 -22.26 14.32 -8.07
N ALA A 169 -21.37 13.32 -8.10
CA ALA A 169 -20.15 13.33 -8.92
C ALA A 169 -20.36 12.82 -10.36
N ALA A 170 -21.55 12.28 -10.67
CA ALA A 170 -21.88 11.70 -11.98
C ALA A 170 -22.76 12.61 -12.86
N ARG A 171 -23.09 13.82 -12.39
CA ARG A 171 -23.73 14.89 -13.17
C ARG A 171 -22.69 15.96 -13.51
#